data_AF-A0A970QUN4-F1
#
_entry.id   AF-A0A970QUN4-F1
#
_cell.length_a   1.000
_cell.length_b   1.000
_cell.length_c   1.000
_cell.angle_alpha   90.00
_cell.angle_beta   90.00
_cell.angle_gamma   90.00
#
_symmetry.space_group_name_H-M   'P 1'
#
loop_
_entity.id
_entity.type
_entity.pdbx_description
1 polymer ?
#
loop_
_entity_poly.entity_id
_entity_poly.type
_entity_poly.pdbx_seq_one_letter_code
_entity_poly.pdbx_strand_id
1 'polypeptide(L)'
;MIYKWGVILTCMLLLGCDTSKQKGQSISFDYPESKIWAHRVNDTCEAKIKKNEFVGMELDLYYSSFQDKIWVAHDLCDTANELSFDSWLAALSDQNKNYYWLDFKNLDVNNSDVISKRLLQLSEQYHIKEHVMIESYDWNALKIIKDKGLAVIDNINDDKNRDTLAWYRKTKDKIMALQPHAISSRADMYSLLIQSFPQMNIHLWNTPIKKDTIGNLKLTELLCKDSLIKVVLVDYYADI
;
A
#
# COMPACT_ATOMS: atom_id res chain seq x y z
N MET A 1 -58.88 41.08 43.26
CA MET A 1 -57.74 41.98 42.95
C MET A 1 -56.46 41.21 43.20
N ILE A 2 -55.46 41.43 42.34
CA ILE A 2 -54.12 40.80 42.28
C ILE A 2 -54.07 39.52 41.42
N TYR A 3 -53.65 39.73 40.18
CA TYR A 3 -53.22 38.75 39.19
C TYR A 3 -51.94 38.06 39.65
N LYS A 4 -51.83 36.74 39.48
CA LYS A 4 -50.54 36.02 39.44
C LYS A 4 -50.34 35.44 38.05
N TRP A 5 -49.39 36.02 37.34
CA TRP A 5 -48.82 35.51 36.11
C TRP A 5 -47.91 34.33 36.45
N GLY A 6 -48.23 33.14 35.91
CA GLY A 6 -47.35 31.98 35.90
C GLY A 6 -46.87 31.76 34.47
N VAL A 7 -45.58 32.02 34.25
CA VAL A 7 -44.88 31.87 32.96
C VAL A 7 -44.89 30.39 32.54
N ILE A 8 -45.41 30.11 31.35
CA ILE A 8 -45.26 28.80 30.69
C ILE A 8 -43.84 28.72 30.14
N LEU A 9 -43.01 27.89 30.76
CA LEU A 9 -41.67 27.57 30.27
C LEU A 9 -41.80 26.49 29.19
N THR A 10 -41.81 26.89 27.93
CA THR A 10 -41.81 25.97 26.79
C THR A 10 -40.41 25.36 26.66
N CYS A 11 -40.22 24.12 27.12
CA CYS A 11 -39.03 23.32 26.82
C CYS A 11 -39.01 22.98 25.33
N MET A 12 -38.31 23.78 24.52
CA MET A 12 -37.87 23.35 23.18
C MET A 12 -36.78 22.30 23.36
N LEU A 13 -37.16 21.03 23.24
CA LEU A 13 -36.23 19.93 23.00
C LEU A 13 -35.64 20.11 21.59
N LEU A 14 -34.46 20.71 21.52
CA LEU A 14 -33.63 20.63 20.33
C LEU A 14 -33.14 19.18 20.19
N LEU A 15 -33.79 18.43 19.31
CA LEU A 15 -33.22 17.19 18.76
C LEU A 15 -31.95 17.59 18.01
N GLY A 16 -30.81 17.51 18.70
CA GLY A 16 -29.51 17.55 18.05
C GLY A 16 -29.43 16.35 17.11
N CYS A 17 -29.38 16.60 15.82
CA CYS A 17 -28.87 15.63 14.86
C CYS A 17 -27.44 15.30 15.27
N ASP A 18 -27.28 14.15 15.93
CA ASP A 18 -25.99 13.56 16.21
C ASP A 18 -25.37 13.10 14.89
N THR A 19 -24.75 14.06 14.20
CA THR A 19 -23.82 13.77 13.12
C THR A 19 -22.55 13.24 13.76
N SER A 20 -22.63 12.00 14.23
CA SER A 20 -21.45 11.18 14.45
C SER A 20 -20.76 11.04 13.10
N LYS A 21 -19.88 11.99 12.79
CA LYS A 21 -18.76 11.76 11.89
C LYS A 21 -18.08 10.52 12.45
N GLN A 22 -18.25 9.38 11.78
CA GLN A 22 -17.41 8.23 12.02
C GLN A 22 -15.98 8.74 11.85
N LYS A 23 -15.29 8.92 12.99
CA LYS A 23 -13.84 9.09 13.00
C LYS A 23 -13.35 7.80 12.36
N GLY A 24 -12.98 7.86 11.08
CA GLY A 24 -12.35 6.75 10.38
C GLY A 24 -11.23 6.24 11.26
N GLN A 25 -11.38 5.02 11.74
CA GLN A 25 -10.35 4.35 12.49
C GLN A 25 -9.13 4.33 11.56
N SER A 26 -8.03 4.95 11.99
CA SER A 26 -6.75 4.80 11.31
C SER A 26 -6.42 3.31 11.37
N ILE A 27 -6.69 2.57 10.30
CA ILE A 27 -6.27 1.19 10.17
C ILE A 27 -4.74 1.24 10.18
N SER A 28 -4.13 0.85 11.29
CA SER A 28 -2.69 0.63 11.35
C SER A 28 -2.41 -0.70 10.67
N PHE A 29 -1.46 -0.75 9.74
CA PHE A 29 -0.97 -2.00 9.20
C PHE A 29 0.01 -2.64 10.20
N ASP A 30 -0.21 -3.91 10.55
CA ASP A 30 0.69 -4.64 11.44
C ASP A 30 1.88 -5.16 10.65
N TYR A 31 3.05 -4.57 10.86
CA TYR A 31 4.25 -4.96 10.11
C TYR A 31 4.95 -6.13 10.79
N PRO A 32 5.46 -7.11 10.02
CA PRO A 32 6.32 -8.14 10.57
C PRO A 32 7.64 -7.54 11.07
N GLU A 33 8.31 -8.26 11.97
CA GLU A 33 9.61 -7.83 12.53
C GLU A 33 10.69 -7.67 11.45
N SER A 34 10.72 -8.60 10.48
CA SER A 34 11.63 -8.50 9.34
C SER A 34 11.11 -7.48 8.33
N LYS A 35 11.98 -6.54 7.96
CA LYS A 35 11.70 -5.48 6.98
C LYS A 35 12.09 -5.86 5.55
N ILE A 36 12.81 -6.96 5.36
CA ILE A 36 13.34 -7.34 4.05
C ILE A 36 12.30 -8.18 3.32
N TRP A 37 11.81 -7.67 2.20
CA TRP A 37 10.78 -8.32 1.38
C TRP A 37 11.34 -8.56 -0.03
N ALA A 38 10.87 -9.62 -0.70
CA ALA A 38 11.32 -9.96 -2.04
C ALA A 38 10.64 -9.07 -3.09
N HIS A 39 11.43 -8.52 -4.01
CA HIS A 39 10.95 -7.73 -5.14
C HIS A 39 10.51 -8.62 -6.32
N ARG A 40 9.46 -8.19 -7.03
CA ARG A 40 8.97 -8.72 -8.31
C ARG A 40 8.78 -10.23 -8.35
N VAL A 41 8.01 -10.76 -7.41
CA VAL A 41 7.71 -12.19 -7.31
C VAL A 41 6.56 -12.57 -8.25
N ASN A 42 6.73 -12.30 -9.55
CA ASN A 42 5.67 -12.38 -10.55
C ASN A 42 5.42 -13.79 -11.10
N ASP A 43 6.10 -14.79 -10.55
CA ASP A 43 6.04 -16.19 -10.99
C ASP A 43 5.78 -17.12 -9.79
N THR A 44 5.02 -18.20 -10.02
CA THR A 44 4.67 -19.16 -8.96
C THR A 44 5.84 -20.02 -8.47
N CYS A 45 6.85 -20.27 -9.30
CA CYS A 45 8.05 -21.01 -8.92
C CYS A 45 8.88 -20.21 -7.92
N GLU A 46 9.20 -18.96 -8.25
CA GLU A 46 9.84 -18.01 -7.35
C GLU A 46 9.01 -17.79 -6.09
N ALA A 47 7.69 -17.63 -6.21
CA ALA A 47 6.83 -17.43 -5.05
C ALA A 47 6.89 -18.60 -4.06
N LYS A 48 6.93 -19.85 -4.55
CA LYS A 48 7.07 -21.05 -3.69
C LYS A 48 8.40 -21.10 -2.95
N ILE A 49 9.47 -20.57 -3.54
CA ILE A 49 10.79 -20.49 -2.91
C ILE A 49 10.81 -19.33 -1.91
N LYS A 50 10.54 -18.11 -2.40
CA LYS A 50 10.65 -16.86 -1.66
C LYS A 50 9.70 -16.78 -0.47
N LYS A 51 8.53 -17.44 -0.50
CA LYS A 51 7.60 -17.46 0.66
C LYS A 51 8.22 -18.01 1.95
N ASN A 52 9.25 -18.86 1.83
CA ASN A 52 9.93 -19.44 2.99
C ASN A 52 11.18 -18.64 3.40
N GLU A 53 11.68 -17.77 2.53
CA GLU A 53 12.89 -16.97 2.75
C GLU A 53 12.56 -15.54 3.21
N PHE A 54 11.42 -15.00 2.75
CA PHE A 54 10.99 -13.65 3.02
C PHE A 54 9.64 -13.64 3.72
N VAL A 55 9.49 -12.75 4.71
CA VAL A 55 8.20 -12.54 5.40
C VAL A 55 7.17 -11.89 4.47
N GLY A 56 7.61 -11.14 3.47
CA GLY A 56 6.74 -10.50 2.50
C GLY A 56 7.31 -10.49 1.09
N MET A 57 6.41 -10.34 0.13
CA MET A 57 6.69 -10.36 -1.31
C MET A 57 5.96 -9.20 -1.97
N GLU A 58 6.65 -8.53 -2.88
CA GLU A 58 6.06 -7.58 -3.81
C GLU A 58 5.81 -8.28 -5.15
N LEU A 59 4.69 -7.95 -5.78
CA LEU A 59 4.35 -8.41 -7.12
C LEU A 59 3.61 -7.32 -7.90
N ASP A 60 3.86 -7.31 -9.21
CA ASP A 60 3.25 -6.40 -10.13
C ASP A 60 1.89 -6.95 -10.60
N LEU A 61 0.86 -6.11 -10.57
CA LEU A 61 -0.49 -6.47 -10.95
C LEU A 61 -1.05 -5.57 -12.06
N TYR A 62 -1.83 -6.20 -12.94
CA TYR A 62 -2.53 -5.55 -14.03
C TYR A 62 -3.99 -6.00 -14.08
N TYR A 63 -4.94 -5.07 -14.03
CA TYR A 63 -6.36 -5.39 -14.14
C TYR A 63 -6.85 -5.34 -15.60
N SER A 64 -7.54 -6.39 -16.05
CA SER A 64 -8.24 -6.43 -17.34
C SER A 64 -9.74 -6.27 -17.12
N SER A 65 -10.30 -5.16 -17.60
CA SER A 65 -11.77 -4.93 -17.56
C SER A 65 -12.54 -5.82 -18.53
N PHE A 66 -11.90 -6.29 -19.61
CA PHE A 66 -12.53 -7.18 -20.59
C PHE A 66 -12.75 -8.59 -20.01
N GLN A 67 -11.79 -9.09 -19.24
CA GLN A 67 -11.86 -10.41 -18.60
C GLN A 67 -12.33 -10.35 -17.14
N ASP A 68 -12.46 -9.14 -16.58
CA ASP A 68 -12.72 -8.90 -15.15
C ASP A 68 -11.77 -9.71 -14.26
N LYS A 69 -10.47 -9.60 -14.55
CA LYS A 69 -9.42 -10.39 -13.93
C LYS A 69 -8.21 -9.54 -13.56
N ILE A 70 -7.58 -9.90 -12.44
CA ILE A 70 -6.30 -9.34 -12.01
C ILE A 70 -5.20 -10.32 -12.44
N TRP A 71 -4.33 -9.88 -13.33
CA TRP A 71 -3.18 -10.60 -13.85
C TRP A 71 -1.93 -10.23 -13.06
N VAL A 72 -1.03 -11.18 -12.88
CA VAL A 72 0.34 -10.94 -12.38
C VAL A 72 1.18 -10.52 -13.59
N ALA A 73 1.50 -9.23 -13.66
CA ALA A 73 2.06 -8.59 -14.85
C ALA A 73 2.64 -7.21 -14.51
N HIS A 74 3.85 -6.93 -14.99
CA HIS A 74 4.45 -5.59 -14.91
C HIS A 74 4.00 -4.71 -16.08
N ASP A 75 3.99 -5.28 -17.28
CA ASP A 75 3.55 -4.60 -18.50
C ASP A 75 2.32 -5.28 -19.09
N LEU A 76 1.55 -4.56 -19.92
CA LEU A 76 0.34 -5.11 -20.56
C LEU A 76 0.63 -6.40 -21.36
N CYS A 77 1.81 -6.50 -21.98
CA CYS A 77 2.22 -7.69 -22.72
C CYS A 77 2.35 -8.94 -21.83
N ASP A 78 2.68 -8.77 -20.55
CA ASP A 78 2.90 -9.90 -19.63
C ASP A 78 1.61 -10.62 -19.28
N THR A 79 0.45 -9.97 -19.46
CA THR A 79 -0.87 -10.60 -19.29
C THR A 79 -1.10 -11.79 -20.22
N ALA A 80 -0.33 -11.88 -21.32
CA ALA A 80 -0.34 -13.03 -22.22
C ALA A 80 0.18 -14.33 -21.56
N ASN A 81 0.84 -14.25 -20.41
CA ASN A 81 1.24 -15.41 -19.61
C ASN A 81 0.05 -16.08 -18.90
N GLU A 82 -1.13 -15.44 -18.89
CA GLU A 82 -2.37 -15.95 -18.29
C GLU A 82 -2.26 -16.38 -16.81
N LEU A 83 -1.30 -15.80 -16.08
CA LEU A 83 -1.15 -16.02 -14.65
C LEU A 83 -1.98 -15.00 -13.87
N SER A 84 -3.13 -15.43 -13.34
CA SER A 84 -3.95 -14.55 -12.50
C SER A 84 -3.47 -14.51 -11.06
N PHE A 85 -3.76 -13.42 -10.36
CA PHE A 85 -3.39 -13.28 -8.94
C PHE A 85 -4.03 -14.36 -8.06
N ASP A 86 -5.26 -14.76 -8.37
CA ASP A 86 -5.92 -15.90 -7.71
C ASP A 86 -5.12 -17.20 -7.89
N SER A 87 -4.73 -17.54 -9.13
CA SER A 87 -3.90 -18.71 -9.41
C SER A 87 -2.50 -18.62 -8.77
N TRP A 88 -1.94 -17.42 -8.68
CA TRP A 88 -0.67 -17.18 -8.02
C TRP A 88 -0.77 -17.44 -6.51
N LEU A 89 -1.83 -16.93 -5.85
CA LEU A 89 -2.10 -17.21 -4.43
C LEU A 89 -2.37 -18.71 -4.19
N ALA A 90 -3.17 -19.34 -5.04
CA ALA A 90 -3.49 -20.77 -4.97
C ALA A 90 -2.26 -21.67 -5.08
N ALA A 91 -1.17 -21.19 -5.71
CA ALA A 91 0.07 -21.95 -5.86
C ALA A 91 0.89 -22.01 -4.56
N LEU A 92 0.58 -21.16 -3.57
CA LEU A 92 1.26 -21.12 -2.27
C LEU A 92 0.58 -22.04 -1.26
N SER A 93 1.35 -22.48 -0.27
CA SER A 93 0.81 -23.04 0.97
C SER A 93 0.87 -21.99 2.07
N ASP A 94 -0.16 -21.96 2.92
CA ASP A 94 -0.30 -21.03 4.05
C ASP A 94 -0.16 -19.56 3.65
N GLN A 95 -1.00 -19.09 2.72
CA GLN A 95 -0.98 -17.72 2.18
C GLN A 95 -0.97 -16.65 3.28
N ASN A 96 -1.72 -16.90 4.36
CA ASN A 96 -1.82 -16.01 5.51
C ASN A 96 -0.57 -15.97 6.41
N LYS A 97 0.54 -16.64 6.07
CA LYS A 97 1.82 -16.50 6.77
C LYS A 97 2.75 -15.46 6.14
N ASN A 98 2.47 -15.03 4.91
CA ASN A 98 3.24 -14.04 4.20
C ASN A 98 2.48 -12.71 4.11
N TYR A 99 3.23 -11.65 3.84
CA TYR A 99 2.72 -10.32 3.53
C TYR A 99 2.88 -10.00 2.05
N TYR A 100 1.99 -9.17 1.52
CA TYR A 100 1.88 -8.90 0.09
C TYR A 100 1.83 -7.41 -0.19
N TRP A 101 2.81 -6.94 -0.95
CA TRP A 101 2.80 -5.63 -1.57
C TRP A 101 2.35 -5.79 -3.01
N LEU A 102 1.19 -5.22 -3.34
CA LEU A 102 0.57 -5.34 -4.66
C LEU A 102 0.77 -4.05 -5.46
N ASP A 103 1.76 -4.02 -6.35
CA ASP A 103 2.04 -2.85 -7.20
C ASP A 103 1.14 -2.86 -8.45
N PHE A 104 0.06 -2.07 -8.43
CA PHE A 104 -0.86 -1.98 -9.56
C PHE A 104 -0.39 -0.99 -10.62
N LYS A 105 -0.10 -1.53 -11.80
CA LYS A 105 0.46 -0.80 -12.94
C LYS A 105 -0.55 0.01 -13.72
N ASN A 106 -1.83 -0.35 -13.64
CA ASN A 106 -2.92 0.32 -14.34
C ASN A 106 -4.11 0.67 -13.44
N LEU A 107 -3.90 0.77 -12.12
CA LEU A 107 -4.95 1.26 -11.21
C LEU A 107 -5.28 2.72 -11.54
N ASP A 108 -6.57 3.00 -11.73
CA ASP A 108 -7.11 4.33 -11.92
C ASP A 108 -8.48 4.46 -11.23
N VAL A 109 -9.04 5.66 -11.27
CA VAL A 109 -10.36 5.93 -10.66
C VAL A 109 -11.50 5.11 -11.30
N ASN A 110 -11.38 4.72 -12.57
CA ASN A 110 -12.43 4.02 -13.32
C ASN A 110 -12.51 2.54 -12.94
N ASN A 111 -11.37 1.93 -12.58
CA ASN A 111 -11.29 0.50 -12.25
C ASN A 111 -11.14 0.22 -10.74
N SER A 112 -10.76 1.21 -9.93
CA SER A 112 -10.54 1.08 -8.48
C SER A 112 -11.67 0.38 -7.72
N ASP A 113 -12.92 0.70 -8.05
CA ASP A 113 -14.10 0.17 -7.35
C ASP A 113 -14.30 -1.33 -7.62
N VAL A 114 -13.99 -1.80 -8.84
CA VAL A 114 -14.04 -3.22 -9.22
C VAL A 114 -12.84 -3.96 -8.66
N ILE A 115 -11.64 -3.39 -8.79
CA ILE A 115 -10.41 -3.95 -8.22
C ILE A 115 -10.57 -4.16 -6.71
N SER A 116 -11.11 -3.17 -5.98
CA SER A 116 -11.36 -3.30 -4.54
C SER A 116 -12.24 -4.50 -4.19
N LYS A 117 -13.33 -4.71 -4.94
CA LYS A 117 -14.26 -5.83 -4.71
C LYS A 117 -13.54 -7.16 -4.93
N ARG A 118 -12.75 -7.26 -6.02
CA ARG A 118 -11.97 -8.46 -6.35
C ARG A 118 -10.91 -8.74 -5.28
N LEU A 119 -10.17 -7.73 -4.85
CA LEU A 119 -9.16 -7.86 -3.81
C LEU A 119 -9.77 -8.26 -2.46
N LEU A 120 -10.91 -7.69 -2.07
CA LEU A 120 -11.60 -8.09 -0.84
C LEU A 120 -12.08 -9.55 -0.91
N GLN A 121 -12.62 -9.99 -2.05
CA GLN A 121 -13.02 -11.39 -2.26
C GLN A 121 -11.83 -12.34 -2.13
N LEU A 122 -10.71 -12.05 -2.80
CA LEU A 122 -9.50 -12.86 -2.72
C LEU A 122 -8.90 -12.81 -1.31
N SER A 123 -8.91 -11.64 -0.67
CA SER A 123 -8.40 -11.46 0.68
C SER A 123 -9.16 -12.27 1.71
N GLU A 124 -10.48 -12.37 1.57
CA GLU A 124 -11.31 -13.25 2.39
C GLU A 124 -11.05 -14.72 2.08
N GLN A 125 -11.06 -15.11 0.81
CA GLN A 125 -10.82 -16.49 0.35
C GLN A 125 -9.50 -17.07 0.87
N TYR A 126 -8.44 -16.27 0.86
CA TYR A 126 -7.11 -16.69 1.29
C TYR A 126 -6.74 -16.25 2.72
N HIS A 127 -7.64 -15.55 3.42
CA HIS A 127 -7.42 -15.01 4.77
C HIS A 127 -6.19 -14.08 4.87
N ILE A 128 -5.98 -13.22 3.88
CA ILE A 128 -4.80 -12.33 3.75
C ILE A 128 -5.13 -10.84 3.90
N LYS A 129 -6.37 -10.47 4.27
CA LYS A 129 -6.81 -9.07 4.28
C LYS A 129 -5.88 -8.13 5.05
N GLU A 130 -5.45 -8.54 6.24
CA GLU A 130 -4.57 -7.73 7.10
C GLU A 130 -3.11 -7.75 6.65
N HIS A 131 -2.78 -8.56 5.63
CA HIS A 131 -1.41 -8.80 5.16
C HIS A 131 -1.16 -8.17 3.78
N VAL A 132 -2.15 -7.50 3.20
CA VAL A 132 -2.11 -6.95 1.84
C VAL A 132 -2.04 -5.42 1.88
N MET A 133 -1.12 -4.85 1.12
CA MET A 133 -1.05 -3.42 0.83
C MET A 133 -1.06 -3.18 -0.67
N ILE A 134 -1.80 -2.16 -1.12
CA ILE A 134 -1.97 -1.83 -2.54
C ILE A 134 -1.16 -0.57 -2.85
N GLU A 135 -0.27 -0.66 -3.82
CA GLU A 135 0.47 0.47 -4.35
C GLU A 135 -0.06 0.94 -5.70
N SER A 136 0.00 2.26 -5.92
CA SER A 136 -0.09 2.88 -7.24
C SER A 136 0.46 4.31 -7.23
N TYR A 137 0.65 4.88 -8.42
CA TYR A 137 0.92 6.31 -8.61
C TYR A 137 -0.35 7.18 -8.53
N ASP A 138 -1.53 6.62 -8.86
CA ASP A 138 -2.80 7.36 -8.84
C ASP A 138 -3.39 7.42 -7.42
N TRP A 139 -3.12 8.52 -6.74
CA TRP A 139 -3.58 8.74 -5.37
C TRP A 139 -5.11 8.89 -5.25
N ASN A 140 -5.81 9.30 -6.32
CA ASN A 140 -7.27 9.38 -6.30
C ASN A 140 -7.86 7.96 -6.32
N ALA A 141 -7.28 7.08 -7.12
CA ALA A 141 -7.66 5.68 -7.14
C ALA A 141 -7.35 4.99 -5.80
N LEU A 142 -6.16 5.25 -5.22
CA LEU A 142 -5.80 4.74 -3.89
C LEU A 142 -6.76 5.24 -2.79
N LYS A 143 -7.28 6.46 -2.90
CA LYS A 143 -8.30 6.96 -1.96
C LYS A 143 -9.54 6.07 -1.99
N ILE A 144 -10.01 5.69 -3.18
CA ILE A 144 -11.15 4.78 -3.34
C ILE A 144 -10.84 3.41 -2.74
N ILE A 145 -9.68 2.82 -3.03
CA ILE A 145 -9.24 1.54 -2.43
C ILE A 145 -9.24 1.62 -0.91
N LYS A 146 -8.65 2.70 -0.35
CA LYS A 146 -8.55 2.92 1.09
C LYS A 146 -9.92 3.08 1.75
N ASP A 147 -10.85 3.78 1.11
CA ASP A 147 -12.21 3.99 1.62
C ASP A 147 -13.01 2.67 1.67
N LYS A 148 -12.57 1.61 0.97
CA LYS A 148 -13.10 0.24 1.11
C LYS A 148 -12.45 -0.57 2.23
N GLY A 149 -11.51 0.02 2.99
CA GLY A 149 -10.87 -0.62 4.13
C GLY A 149 -9.67 -1.49 3.77
N LEU A 150 -9.02 -1.25 2.63
CA LEU A 150 -7.75 -1.90 2.25
C LEU A 150 -6.57 -0.97 2.55
N ALA A 151 -5.43 -1.55 2.93
CA ALA A 151 -4.21 -0.78 3.17
C ALA A 151 -3.58 -0.32 1.85
N VAL A 152 -3.05 0.91 1.84
CA VAL A 152 -2.53 1.55 0.62
C VAL A 152 -1.14 2.15 0.84
N ILE A 153 -0.31 2.03 -0.18
CA ILE A 153 1.03 2.61 -0.30
C ILE A 153 0.99 3.63 -1.43
N ASP A 154 1.44 4.84 -1.15
CA ASP A 154 1.53 5.87 -2.16
C ASP A 154 2.93 5.90 -2.81
N ASN A 155 3.00 5.57 -4.10
CA ASN A 155 4.24 5.58 -4.85
C ASN A 155 4.64 7.00 -5.20
N ILE A 156 5.69 7.50 -4.53
CA ILE A 156 6.17 8.86 -4.74
C ILE A 156 7.16 8.87 -5.89
N ASN A 157 6.68 9.35 -7.03
CA ASN A 157 7.53 9.57 -8.19
C ASN A 157 8.60 10.63 -7.88
N ASP A 158 9.83 10.32 -8.30
CA ASP A 158 11.01 11.15 -8.15
C ASP A 158 11.53 11.61 -9.51
N ASP A 159 11.45 12.92 -9.77
CA ASP A 159 12.22 13.56 -10.83
C ASP A 159 13.55 14.09 -10.24
N LYS A 160 14.67 13.57 -10.75
CA LYS A 160 16.03 13.95 -10.31
C LYS A 160 16.35 15.42 -10.58
N ASN A 161 15.61 16.07 -11.47
CA ASN A 161 15.76 17.50 -11.78
C ASN A 161 14.69 18.36 -11.10
N ARG A 162 13.96 17.82 -10.12
CA ARG A 162 12.88 18.55 -9.44
C ARG A 162 13.39 19.74 -8.64
N ASP A 163 12.57 20.79 -8.60
CA ASP A 163 12.58 21.72 -7.49
C ASP A 163 12.08 20.99 -6.23
N THR A 164 13.00 20.72 -5.30
CA THR A 164 12.72 19.99 -4.06
C THR A 164 11.60 20.63 -3.24
N LEU A 165 11.50 21.95 -3.19
CA LEU A 165 10.48 22.63 -2.41
C LEU A 165 9.11 22.53 -3.09
N ALA A 166 9.06 22.71 -4.41
CA ALA A 166 7.83 22.55 -5.17
C ALA A 166 7.32 21.11 -5.12
N TRP A 167 8.22 20.13 -5.27
CA TRP A 167 7.91 18.71 -5.09
C TRP A 167 7.38 18.44 -3.68
N TYR A 168 8.06 18.92 -2.64
CA TYR A 168 7.64 18.71 -1.26
C TYR A 168 6.23 19.21 -1.01
N ARG A 169 5.91 20.43 -1.45
CA ARG A 169 4.56 21.02 -1.30
C ARG A 169 3.50 20.15 -1.98
N LYS A 170 3.71 19.79 -3.25
CA LYS A 170 2.76 18.95 -4.01
C LYS A 170 2.57 17.57 -3.36
N THR A 171 3.66 16.92 -2.98
CA THR A 171 3.65 15.58 -2.38
C THR A 171 3.02 15.62 -0.99
N LYS A 172 3.30 16.66 -0.19
CA LYS A 172 2.69 16.86 1.14
C LYS A 172 1.17 16.98 1.04
N ASP A 173 0.66 17.79 0.13
CA ASP A 173 -0.79 17.98 -0.04
C ASP A 173 -1.47 16.65 -0.42
N LYS A 174 -0.83 15.88 -1.31
CA LYS A 174 -1.27 14.53 -1.70
C LYS A 174 -1.31 13.57 -0.50
N ILE A 175 -0.22 13.47 0.26
CA ILE A 175 -0.12 12.62 1.46
C ILE A 175 -1.14 13.04 2.52
N MET A 176 -1.34 14.34 2.74
CA MET A 176 -2.34 14.83 3.71
C MET A 176 -3.77 14.49 3.29
N ALA A 177 -4.06 14.51 1.98
CA ALA A 177 -5.38 14.19 1.44
C ALA A 177 -5.69 12.68 1.40
N LEU A 178 -4.68 11.85 1.11
CA LEU A 178 -4.79 10.39 1.06
C LEU A 178 -4.65 9.74 2.44
N GLN A 179 -3.73 10.26 3.26
CA GLN A 179 -3.23 9.66 4.51
C GLN A 179 -2.84 8.18 4.30
N PRO A 180 -1.91 7.86 3.39
CA PRO A 180 -1.60 6.47 3.07
C PRO A 180 -0.99 5.74 4.27
N HIS A 181 -1.02 4.41 4.27
CA HIS A 181 -0.44 3.61 5.35
C HIS A 181 1.09 3.66 5.31
N ALA A 182 1.65 3.81 4.11
CA ALA A 182 3.05 4.08 3.86
C ALA A 182 3.24 4.89 2.58
N ILE A 183 4.43 5.44 2.42
CA ILE A 183 4.91 5.99 1.16
C ILE A 183 6.06 5.14 0.64
N SER A 184 6.15 4.95 -0.67
CA SER A 184 7.23 4.18 -1.28
C SER A 184 8.04 4.99 -2.27
N SER A 185 9.30 4.58 -2.45
CA SER A 185 10.20 5.12 -3.47
C SER A 185 11.47 4.26 -3.59
N ARG A 186 12.31 4.57 -4.59
CA ARG A 186 13.69 4.10 -4.70
C ARG A 186 14.52 4.46 -3.45
N ALA A 187 15.47 3.60 -3.08
CA ALA A 187 16.31 3.77 -1.89
C ALA A 187 17.17 5.06 -1.90
N ASP A 188 17.50 5.61 -3.06
CA ASP A 188 18.24 6.88 -3.18
C ASP A 188 17.44 8.10 -2.69
N MET A 189 16.13 7.96 -2.49
CA MET A 189 15.25 8.99 -1.91
C MET A 189 15.23 8.97 -0.38
N TYR A 190 15.88 8.00 0.26
CA TYR A 190 15.86 7.80 1.72
C TYR A 190 16.04 9.10 2.51
N SER A 191 17.14 9.81 2.29
CA SER A 191 17.48 11.02 3.05
C SER A 191 16.42 12.12 2.90
N LEU A 192 15.86 12.27 1.69
CA LEU A 192 14.84 13.29 1.45
C LEU A 192 13.51 12.91 2.11
N LEU A 193 13.13 11.64 2.07
CA LEU A 193 11.85 11.17 2.62
C LEU A 193 11.84 11.28 4.15
N ILE A 194 12.89 10.85 4.84
CA ILE A 194 12.94 10.96 6.31
C ILE A 194 12.95 12.41 6.78
N GLN A 195 13.55 13.32 6.00
CA GLN A 195 13.56 14.75 6.33
C GLN A 195 12.20 15.40 6.05
N SER A 196 11.57 15.03 4.95
CA SER A 196 10.32 15.67 4.49
C SER A 196 9.08 15.12 5.21
N PHE A 197 9.08 13.83 5.55
CA PHE A 197 7.92 13.09 6.05
C PHE A 197 8.28 12.23 7.28
N PRO A 198 8.80 12.82 8.38
CA PRO A 198 9.30 12.10 9.55
C PRO A 198 8.22 11.35 10.36
N GLN A 199 6.94 11.45 9.96
CA GLN A 199 5.79 10.80 10.61
C GLN A 199 5.22 9.64 9.78
N MET A 200 5.74 9.41 8.57
CA MET A 200 5.22 8.39 7.66
C MET A 200 5.99 7.08 7.84
N ASN A 201 5.29 5.96 7.69
CA ASN A 201 5.94 4.70 7.36
C ASN A 201 6.51 4.81 5.95
N ILE A 202 7.75 4.38 5.76
CA ILE A 202 8.45 4.45 4.48
C ILE A 202 8.80 3.05 4.03
N HIS A 203 8.50 2.76 2.77
CA HIS A 203 8.94 1.56 2.06
C HIS A 203 9.95 1.95 0.99
N LEU A 204 11.03 1.19 0.85
CA LEU A 204 12.08 1.52 -0.10
C LEU A 204 12.39 0.36 -1.04
N TRP A 205 12.68 0.67 -2.30
CA TRP A 205 13.22 -0.30 -3.24
C TRP A 205 14.72 -0.14 -3.33
N ASN A 206 15.47 -1.13 -2.83
CA ASN A 206 16.91 -1.21 -3.02
C ASN A 206 17.24 -2.07 -4.24
N THR A 207 16.64 -1.70 -5.39
CA THR A 207 16.65 -2.47 -6.63
C THR A 207 16.84 -1.55 -7.86
N PRO A 208 17.39 -2.06 -8.99
CA PRO A 208 18.00 -3.37 -9.12
C PRO A 208 19.32 -3.45 -8.34
N ILE A 209 19.70 -4.64 -7.87
CA ILE A 209 21.05 -4.86 -7.32
C ILE A 209 22.06 -4.62 -8.45
N LYS A 210 22.65 -3.43 -8.48
CA LYS A 210 23.83 -3.18 -9.32
C LYS A 210 24.98 -4.04 -8.79
N LYS A 211 25.84 -4.54 -9.67
CA LYS A 211 26.98 -5.47 -9.49
C LYS A 211 27.83 -5.38 -8.19
N ASP A 212 27.70 -4.36 -7.36
CA ASP A 212 28.28 -4.27 -6.01
C ASP A 212 27.29 -4.84 -4.96
N THR A 213 27.36 -6.16 -4.77
CA THR A 213 26.52 -6.88 -3.79
C THR A 213 26.81 -6.44 -2.35
N ILE A 214 28.06 -6.10 -2.01
CA ILE A 214 28.44 -5.68 -0.65
C ILE A 214 27.89 -4.30 -0.32
N GLY A 215 27.99 -3.33 -1.24
CA GLY A 215 27.41 -2.01 -1.07
C GLY A 215 25.90 -2.05 -0.86
N ASN A 216 25.20 -2.88 -1.64
CA ASN A 216 23.75 -3.06 -1.51
C ASN A 216 23.35 -3.73 -0.19
N LEU A 217 24.07 -4.77 0.25
CA LEU A 217 23.82 -5.41 1.54
C LEU A 217 23.99 -4.42 2.70
N LYS A 218 25.09 -3.65 2.71
CA LYS A 218 25.33 -2.61 3.72
C LYS A 218 24.24 -1.53 3.72
N LEU A 219 23.77 -1.13 2.53
CA LEU A 219 22.67 -0.19 2.41
C LEU A 219 21.38 -0.78 2.98
N THR A 220 21.01 -2.01 2.62
CA THR A 220 19.83 -2.70 3.18
C THR A 220 19.91 -2.79 4.71
N GLU A 221 21.06 -3.18 5.26
CA GLU A 221 21.29 -3.22 6.72
C GLU A 221 21.12 -1.84 7.37
N LEU A 222 21.63 -0.78 6.73
CA LEU A 222 21.47 0.59 7.21
C LEU A 222 19.99 1.00 7.22
N LEU A 223 19.28 0.76 6.12
CA LEU A 223 17.86 1.11 5.98
C LEU A 223 17.00 0.36 7.01
N CYS A 224 17.30 -0.92 7.27
CA CYS A 224 16.54 -1.72 8.24
C CYS A 224 16.67 -1.22 9.69
N LYS A 225 17.75 -0.49 10.03
CA LYS A 225 17.96 0.06 11.38
C LYS A 225 17.09 1.28 11.68
N ASP A 226 16.62 1.99 10.65
CA ASP A 226 15.78 3.17 10.84
C ASP A 226 14.32 2.76 11.14
N SER A 227 13.73 3.35 12.20
CA SER A 227 12.38 3.00 12.66
C SER A 227 11.25 3.44 11.73
N LEU A 228 11.47 4.44 10.88
CA LEU A 228 10.51 4.91 9.87
C LEU A 228 10.44 3.96 8.68
N ILE A 229 11.55 3.29 8.37
CA ILE A 229 11.59 2.27 7.31
C ILE A 229 10.89 1.02 7.82
N LYS A 230 9.82 0.61 7.13
CA LYS A 230 9.04 -0.59 7.45
C LYS A 230 9.29 -1.74 6.49
N VAL A 231 9.58 -1.43 5.23
CA VAL A 231 9.86 -2.44 4.20
C VAL A 231 11.03 -1.97 3.33
N VAL A 232 11.95 -2.89 3.03
CA VAL A 232 13.01 -2.74 2.03
C VAL A 232 12.88 -3.88 1.04
N LEU A 233 12.51 -3.56 -0.20
CA LEU A 233 12.50 -4.52 -1.29
C LEU A 233 13.92 -4.77 -1.76
N VAL A 234 14.25 -6.05 -1.95
CA VAL A 234 15.52 -6.51 -2.49
C VAL A 234 15.26 -7.47 -3.65
N ASP A 235 16.12 -7.42 -4.67
CA ASP A 235 16.19 -8.51 -5.62
C ASP A 235 16.90 -9.68 -4.92
N TYR A 236 16.35 -10.87 -5.04
CA TYR A 236 17.02 -12.07 -4.60
C TYR A 236 17.17 -12.98 -5.80
N TYR A 237 18.41 -13.12 -6.26
CA TYR A 237 18.80 -14.24 -7.09
C TYR A 237 19.20 -15.33 -6.12
N ALA A 238 18.41 -16.40 -6.02
CA ALA A 238 18.94 -17.62 -5.41
C ALA A 238 20.13 -18.02 -6.27
N ASP A 239 21.35 -17.95 -5.71
CA ASP A 239 22.52 -18.51 -6.36
C ASP A 239 22.23 -20.01 -6.59
N ILE A 240 22.06 -20.38 -7.87
CA ILE A 240 21.96 -21.78 -8.33
C ILE A 240 23.38 -22.35 -8.40
#